data_AF-X1QMZ0-F1
#
_entry.id   AF-X1QMZ0-F1
#
_cell.length_a   1.000
_cell.length_b   1.000
_cell.length_c   1.000
_cell.angle_alpha   90.00
_cell.angle_beta   90.00
_cell.angle_gamma   90.00
#
_symmetry.space_group_name_H-M   'P 1'
#
loop_
_entity.id
_entity.type
_entity.pdbx_description
1 polymer ?
#
loop_
_entity_poly.entity_id
_entity_poly.type
_entity_poly.pdbx_seq_one_letter_code
_entity_poly.pdbx_strand_id
1 'polypeptide(L)'
;MALEDYREYTEVDPNHHISVSKNHIDFNCRNDETAYVYKDKGVNHFGDFTHLLQIKANSFGLYSFGCVWALANDLENCWGFESKALTALSLRFFSWT
;
A
#
# COMPACT_ATOMS: atom_id res chain seq x y z
N MET A 1 -11.31 1.06 18.98
CA MET A 1 -10.10 1.47 18.25
C MET A 1 -10.48 2.51 17.22
N ALA A 2 -9.66 3.53 16.99
CA ALA A 2 -9.92 4.55 15.97
C ALA A 2 -9.46 4.04 14.59
N LEU A 3 -10.17 4.44 13.53
CA LEU A 3 -9.76 4.18 12.15
C LEU A 3 -8.63 5.13 11.75
N GLU A 4 -7.67 4.64 10.96
CA GLU A 4 -6.57 5.44 10.41
C GLU A 4 -7.10 6.61 9.57
N ASP A 5 -6.51 7.81 9.72
CA ASP A 5 -6.84 9.00 8.93
C ASP A 5 -5.82 9.17 7.79
N TYR A 6 -6.25 8.89 6.56
CA TYR A 6 -5.38 8.92 5.38
C TYR A 6 -5.22 10.32 4.78
N ARG A 7 -5.96 11.34 5.23
CA ARG A 7 -5.88 12.69 4.62
C ARG A 7 -4.52 13.37 4.79
N GLU A 8 -3.75 12.92 5.77
CA GLU A 8 -2.40 13.40 6.07
C GLU A 8 -1.31 12.52 5.41
N TYR A 9 -1.70 11.58 4.55
CA TYR A 9 -0.74 10.74 3.83
C TYR A 9 -0.22 11.49 2.62
N THR A 10 1.05 11.26 2.30
CA THR A 10 1.63 11.74 1.05
C THR A 10 1.22 10.81 -0.08
N GLU A 11 0.65 11.38 -1.12
CA GLU A 11 0.23 10.67 -2.33
C GLU A 11 1.29 10.82 -3.42
N VAL A 12 1.65 9.70 -4.03
CA VAL A 12 2.42 9.62 -5.28
C VAL A 12 1.51 8.94 -6.29
N ASP A 13 0.88 9.71 -7.17
CA ASP A 13 -0.08 9.22 -8.16
C ASP A 13 0.08 9.94 -9.50
N PRO A 14 1.03 9.51 -10.34
CA PRO A 14 1.36 10.20 -11.59
C PRO A 14 0.20 10.28 -12.59
N ASN A 15 -0.77 9.36 -12.51
CA ASN A 15 -1.87 9.27 -13.47
C ASN A 15 -3.27 9.43 -12.85
N HIS A 16 -3.38 9.87 -11.59
CA HIS A 16 -4.65 10.21 -10.92
C HIS A 16 -5.64 9.03 -10.79
N HIS A 17 -5.17 7.88 -10.32
CA HIS A 17 -5.96 6.67 -10.09
C HIS A 17 -6.18 6.31 -8.60
N ILE A 18 -5.66 7.12 -7.70
CA ILE A 18 -5.85 7.02 -6.26
C ILE A 18 -6.85 8.09 -5.83
N SER A 19 -7.82 7.69 -5.02
CA SER A 19 -8.73 8.60 -4.32
C SER A 19 -8.64 8.34 -2.83
N VAL A 20 -8.15 9.33 -2.09
CA VAL A 20 -7.97 9.27 -0.64
C VAL A 20 -9.11 9.99 0.06
N SER A 21 -9.79 9.27 0.95
CA SER A 21 -10.72 9.85 1.92
C SER A 21 -10.15 9.69 3.33
N LYS A 22 -10.90 10.13 4.35
CA LYS A 22 -10.47 10.02 5.74
C LYS A 22 -10.08 8.59 6.12
N ASN A 23 -10.89 7.58 5.79
CA ASN A 23 -10.70 6.22 6.32
C ASN A 23 -10.76 5.15 5.23
N HIS A 24 -10.67 5.54 3.97
CA HIS A 24 -10.80 4.67 2.81
C HIS A 24 -9.95 5.20 1.66
N ILE A 25 -9.34 4.28 0.91
CA ILE A 25 -8.56 4.57 -0.29
C ILE A 25 -9.13 3.71 -1.41
N ASP A 26 -9.55 4.36 -2.50
CA ASP A 26 -9.84 3.67 -3.76
C ASP A 26 -8.59 3.76 -4.64
N PHE A 27 -8.19 2.64 -5.23
CA PHE A 27 -7.04 2.60 -6.12
C PHE A 27 -7.32 1.68 -7.32
N ASN A 28 -7.13 2.20 -8.52
CA ASN A 28 -7.10 1.43 -9.76
C ASN A 28 -5.64 1.12 -10.14
N CYS A 29 -5.08 0.05 -9.58
CA CYS A 29 -3.68 -0.34 -9.77
C CYS A 29 -3.35 -0.60 -11.24
N ARG A 30 -2.21 -0.08 -11.71
CA ARG A 30 -1.67 -0.36 -13.04
C ARG A 30 -0.22 -0.85 -12.96
N ASN A 31 0.22 -1.57 -13.99
CA ASN A 31 1.55 -2.17 -14.06
C ASN A 31 2.59 -1.28 -14.75
N ASP A 32 2.17 -0.14 -15.31
CA ASP A 32 2.99 0.79 -16.07
C ASP A 32 3.39 2.04 -15.26
N GLU A 33 3.09 2.07 -13.97
CA GLU A 33 3.40 3.19 -13.09
C GLU A 33 3.78 2.74 -11.68
N THR A 34 4.40 3.65 -10.93
CA THR A 34 4.55 3.52 -9.48
C THR A 34 3.65 4.56 -8.83
N ALA A 35 2.54 4.09 -8.26
CA ALA A 35 1.59 4.92 -7.52
C ALA A 35 1.31 4.31 -6.15
N TYR A 36 1.30 5.14 -5.10
CA TYR A 36 1.09 4.73 -3.72
C TYR A 36 0.73 5.92 -2.83
N VAL A 37 0.16 5.63 -1.66
CA VAL A 37 0.01 6.57 -0.55
C VAL A 37 0.82 6.08 0.63
N TYR A 38 1.55 6.98 1.27
CA TYR A 38 2.41 6.63 2.40
C TYR A 38 2.39 7.70 3.48
N LYS A 39 2.78 7.28 4.69
CA LYS A 39 3.03 8.21 5.79
C LYS A 39 4.26 7.72 6.51
N ASP A 40 5.27 8.58 6.60
CA ASP A 40 6.35 8.38 7.56
C ASP A 40 5.78 8.56 8.96
N LYS A 41 5.82 7.50 9.75
CA LYS A 41 5.31 7.47 11.11
C LYS A 41 6.38 7.88 12.13
N GLY A 42 7.62 8.05 11.67
CA GLY A 42 8.80 8.36 12.47
C GLY A 42 9.48 7.12 13.03
N VAL A 43 10.74 7.30 13.43
CA VAL A 43 11.54 6.26 14.10
C VAL A 43 10.86 5.82 15.39
N ASN A 44 10.84 4.51 15.65
CA ASN A 44 10.25 3.89 16.85
C ASN A 44 8.74 4.12 17.05
N HIS A 45 7.99 4.49 16.00
CA HIS A 45 6.55 4.66 16.12
C HIS A 45 5.82 3.36 16.44
N PHE A 46 6.25 2.26 15.81
CA PHE A 46 5.64 0.94 15.97
C PHE A 46 6.45 0.10 16.95
N GLY A 47 5.81 -0.32 18.04
CA GLY A 47 6.22 -1.44 18.89
C GLY A 47 5.31 -2.63 18.62
N ASP A 48 4.73 -3.22 19.67
CA ASP A 48 3.61 -4.15 19.50
C ASP A 48 2.38 -3.38 19.04
N PHE A 49 1.80 -3.79 17.90
CA PHE A 49 0.63 -3.11 17.33
C PHE A 49 -0.36 -4.10 16.72
N THR A 50 -1.61 -3.65 16.64
CA THR A 50 -2.68 -4.32 15.90
C THR A 50 -3.21 -3.34 14.87
N HIS A 51 -3.16 -3.70 13.59
CA HIS A 51 -3.76 -2.92 12.51
C HIS A 51 -4.96 -3.68 11.95
N LEU A 52 -6.16 -3.12 12.12
CA LEU A 52 -7.36 -3.67 11.48
C LEU A 52 -7.51 -3.08 10.08
N LEU A 53 -7.50 -3.95 9.08
CA LEU A 53 -7.61 -3.59 7.68
C LEU A 53 -8.81 -4.29 7.06
N GLN A 54 -9.55 -3.57 6.22
CA GLN A 54 -10.55 -4.16 5.32
C GLN A 54 -10.10 -3.89 3.90
N ILE A 55 -9.97 -4.96 3.11
CA ILE A 55 -9.47 -4.88 1.74
C ILE A 55 -10.48 -5.57 0.83
N LYS A 56 -10.83 -4.90 -0.27
CA LYS A 56 -11.72 -5.43 -1.29
C LYS A 56 -11.07 -5.29 -2.66
N ALA A 57 -10.86 -6.41 -3.33
CA ALA A 57 -10.50 -6.44 -4.75
C ALA A 57 -11.79 -6.54 -5.60
N ASN A 58 -12.01 -5.60 -6.52
CA ASN A 58 -13.16 -5.64 -7.43
C ASN A 58 -12.85 -6.42 -8.71
N SER A 59 -11.62 -6.32 -9.21
CA SER A 59 -11.13 -7.03 -10.38
C SER A 59 -9.62 -7.19 -10.29
N PHE A 60 -9.09 -8.21 -10.98
CA PHE A 60 -7.66 -8.45 -11.15
C PHE A 60 -7.38 -8.78 -12.61
N GLY A 61 -6.27 -8.28 -13.15
CA GLY A 61 -5.77 -8.70 -14.45
C GLY A 61 -5.09 -10.06 -14.39
N LEU A 62 -5.01 -10.76 -15.51
CA LEU A 62 -4.20 -11.98 -15.61
C LEU A 62 -2.72 -11.66 -15.35
N TYR A 63 -2.06 -12.53 -14.59
CA TYR A 63 -0.65 -12.39 -14.21
C TYR A 63 -0.33 -11.06 -13.52
N SER A 64 -1.29 -10.51 -12.79
CA SER A 64 -1.10 -9.29 -12.02
C SER A 64 -0.84 -9.58 -10.55
N PHE A 65 -0.02 -8.73 -9.94
CA PHE A 65 0.16 -8.69 -8.50
C PHE A 65 -0.16 -7.27 -8.02
N GLY A 66 -0.81 -7.18 -6.87
CA GLY A 66 -1.22 -5.92 -6.28
C GLY A 66 -0.80 -5.88 -4.83
N CYS A 67 0.04 -4.92 -4.47
CA CYS A 67 0.40 -4.67 -3.08
C CYS A 67 -0.57 -3.65 -2.50
N VAL A 68 -1.39 -4.11 -1.55
CA VAL A 68 -2.54 -3.35 -1.07
C VAL A 68 -2.26 -2.69 0.27
N TRP A 69 -1.23 -3.15 0.99
CA TRP A 69 -0.78 -2.54 2.23
C TRP A 69 0.65 -3.00 2.56
N ALA A 70 1.47 -2.11 3.08
CA ALA A 70 2.79 -2.44 3.62
C ALA A 70 3.18 -1.55 4.80
N LEU A 71 3.99 -2.10 5.68
CA LEU A 71 4.77 -1.39 6.70
C LEU A 71 6.25 -1.74 6.44
N ALA A 72 7.07 -0.73 6.20
CA ALA A 72 8.47 -0.92 5.82
C ALA A 72 9.37 0.13 6.47
N ASN A 73 10.65 -0.20 6.58
CA ASN A 73 11.68 0.75 7.04
C ASN A 73 12.16 1.69 5.93
N ASP A 74 11.92 1.30 4.68
CA ASP A 74 12.36 2.00 3.48
C ASP A 74 11.14 2.33 2.60
N LEU A 75 11.18 3.47 1.91
CA LEU A 75 10.16 3.82 0.94
C LEU A 75 10.48 3.19 -0.40
N GLU A 76 9.67 2.22 -0.82
CA GLU A 76 9.89 1.49 -2.06
C GLU A 76 8.57 0.90 -2.59
N ASN A 77 8.54 0.53 -3.87
CA ASN A 77 7.44 -0.25 -4.42
C ASN A 77 7.52 -1.73 -3.99
N CYS A 78 6.44 -2.48 -4.18
CA CYS A 78 6.38 -3.83 -3.61
C CYS A 78 7.23 -4.88 -4.32
N TRP A 79 7.64 -4.62 -5.56
CA TRP A 79 8.68 -5.40 -6.22
C TRP A 79 10.08 -5.10 -5.64
N GLY A 80 10.35 -3.83 -5.34
CA GLY A 80 11.60 -3.37 -4.77
C GLY A 80 11.87 -3.95 -3.38
N PHE A 81 10.85 -4.12 -2.55
CA PHE A 81 11.02 -4.79 -1.24
C PHE A 81 11.64 -6.18 -1.36
N GLU A 82 11.22 -6.98 -2.33
CA GLU A 82 11.77 -8.34 -2.53
C GLU A 82 13.10 -8.30 -3.28
N SER A 83 13.15 -7.61 -4.43
CA SER A 83 14.33 -7.59 -5.30
C SER A 83 15.57 -6.94 -4.67
N LYS A 84 15.38 -6.05 -3.68
CA LYS A 84 16.45 -5.41 -2.92
C LYS A 84 16.63 -5.98 -1.51
N ALA A 85 15.90 -7.03 -1.15
CA ALA A 85 15.92 -7.66 0.18
C ALA A 85 15.71 -6.66 1.34
N LEU A 86 14.73 -5.76 1.20
CA LEU A 86 14.38 -4.77 2.22
C LEU A 86 13.48 -5.38 3.31
N THR A 87 13.42 -4.71 4.46
CA THR A 87 12.60 -5.16 5.59
C THR A 87 11.21 -4.54 5.51
N ALA A 88 10.21 -5.38 5.26
CA ALA A 88 8.81 -4.97 5.21
C ALA A 88 7.86 -6.10 5.67
N LEU A 89 6.75 -5.70 6.30
CA LEU A 89 5.54 -6.50 6.42
C LEU A 89 4.56 -6.03 5.33
N SER A 90 4.09 -6.93 4.47
CA SER A 90 3.21 -6.53 3.35
C SER A 90 2.06 -7.51 3.13
N LEU A 91 0.91 -6.98 2.73
CA LEU A 91 -0.24 -7.74 2.24
C LEU A 91 -0.35 -7.55 0.74
N ARG A 92 -0.46 -8.67 0.02
CA ARG A 92 -0.44 -8.70 -1.44
C ARG A 92 -1.51 -9.64 -1.96
N PHE A 93 -2.08 -9.30 -3.10
CA PHE A 93 -2.89 -10.20 -3.91
C PHE A 93 -2.11 -10.62 -5.15
N PHE A 94 -2.29 -11.87 -5.54
CA PHE A 94 -1.71 -12.45 -6.74
C PHE A 94 -2.82 -13.11 -7.55
N SER A 95 -2.84 -12.84 -8.85
CA SER A 95 -3.60 -13.62 -9.81
C SER A 95 -2.62 -14.40 -10.67
N TRP A 96 -2.63 -15.72 -10.48
CA TRP A 96 -2.00 -16.69 -11.36
C TRP A 96 -3.13 -17.41 -12.09
N THR A 97 -3.01 -17.57 -13.40
CA THR A 97 -3.98 -18.18 -14.34
C THR A 97 -5.22 -17.38 -14.70
#